data_AF-A0A4S1DW90-F1
#
_entry.id   AF-A0A4S1DW90-F1
#
_cell.length_a   1.000
_cell.length_b   1.000
_cell.length_c   1.000
_cell.angle_alpha   90.00
_cell.angle_beta   90.00
_cell.angle_gamma   90.00
#
_symmetry.space_group_name_H-M   'P 1'
#
loop_
_entity.id
_entity.type
_entity.pdbx_description
1 polymer ?
#
loop_
_entity_poly.entity_id
_entity_poly.type
_entity_poly.pdbx_seq_one_letter_code
_entity_poly.pdbx_strand_id
1 'polypeptide(L)' 'MVKSLIIGVGFIVTIAVAWVLVQTLWKKVFREEYTEEDVLAGRRNCSNCGCTSVCKRKE' A
#
# COMPACT_ATOMS: atom_id res chain seq x y z
N MET A 1 13.48 -29.64 -22.48
CA MET A 1 13.65 -28.24 -22.02
C MET A 1 12.33 -27.52 -21.79
N VAL A 2 11.49 -27.34 -22.81
CA VAL A 2 10.28 -26.49 -22.75
C VAL A 2 9.29 -26.87 -21.62
N LYS A 3 9.08 -28.17 -21.37
CA LYS A 3 8.18 -28.64 -20.30
C LYS A 3 8.60 -28.17 -18.90
N SER A 4 9.90 -28.17 -18.61
CA SER A 4 10.42 -27.72 -17.31
C SER A 4 10.28 -26.21 -17.12
N LEU A 5 10.47 -25.44 -18.21
CA LEU A 5 10.26 -23.99 -18.20
C LEU A 5 8.79 -23.61 -17.94
N ILE A 6 7.86 -24.32 -18.58
CA ILE A 6 6.42 -24.09 -18.37
C ILE A 6 6.02 -24.37 -16.92
N ILE A 7 6.53 -25.44 -16.31
CA ILE A 7 6.25 -25.77 -14.90
C ILE A 7 6.80 -24.69 -13.97
N GLY A 8 8.05 -24.24 -14.19
CA GLY A 8 8.66 -23.20 -13.38
C GLY A 8 7.92 -21.87 -13.46
N VAL A 9 7.61 -21.40 -14.67
CA VAL A 9 6.87 -20.15 -14.88
C VAL A 9 5.45 -20.26 -14.32
N GLY A 10 4.76 -21.37 -14.59
CA GLY A 10 3.40 -21.60 -14.08
C GLY A 10 3.34 -21.56 -12.56
N PHE A 11 4.35 -22.11 -11.88
CA PHE A 11 4.46 -22.07 -10.42
C PHE A 11 4.61 -20.64 -9.89
N ILE A 12 5.51 -19.86 -10.47
CA ILE A 12 5.74 -18.46 -10.06
C ILE A 12 4.47 -17.63 -10.27
N VAL A 13 3.82 -17.77 -11.44
CA VAL A 13 2.58 -17.05 -11.75
C VAL A 13 1.47 -17.42 -10.75
N THR A 14 1.32 -18.71 -10.45
CA THR A 14 0.31 -19.18 -9.48
C THR A 14 0.53 -18.56 -8.10
N ILE A 15 1.78 -18.53 -7.62
CA ILE A 15 2.13 -17.90 -6.33
C ILE A 15 1.83 -16.40 -6.37
N ALA A 16 2.20 -15.71 -7.44
CA ALA A 16 1.94 -14.27 -7.57
C ALA A 16 0.43 -13.96 -7.54
N VAL A 17 -0.39 -14.77 -8.22
CA VAL A 17 -1.86 -14.63 -8.20
C VAL A 17 -2.42 -14.90 -6.81
N ALA A 18 -1.97 -15.96 -6.13
CA ALA A 18 -2.37 -16.25 -4.76
C ALA A 18 -2.02 -15.09 -3.81
N TRP A 19 -0.85 -14.48 -3.97
CA TRP A 19 -0.42 -13.33 -3.18
C TRP A 19 -1.29 -12.10 -3.40
N VAL A 20 -1.65 -11.80 -4.66
CA VAL A 20 -2.57 -10.70 -4.98
C VAL A 20 -3.93 -10.94 -4.32
N LEU A 21 -4.45 -12.17 -4.33
CA LEU A 21 -5.70 -12.50 -3.64
C LEU A 21 -5.61 -12.23 -2.14
N VAL A 22 -4.54 -12.68 -1.48
CA VAL A 22 -4.29 -12.39 -0.07
C VAL A 22 -4.29 -10.88 0.18
N GLN A 23 -3.58 -10.10 -0.64
CA GLN A 23 -3.56 -8.64 -0.51
C GLN A 23 -4.95 -8.01 -0.69
N THR A 24 -5.75 -8.49 -1.64
CA THR A 24 -7.11 -7.97 -1.85
C THR A 24 -8.04 -8.28 -0.68
N LEU A 25 -7.94 -9.48 -0.11
CA LEU A 25 -8.70 -9.85 1.08
C LEU A 25 -8.24 -9.06 2.30
N TRP A 26 -6.93 -8.86 2.45
CA TRP A 26 -6.36 -8.03 3.50
C TRP A 26 -6.87 -6.59 3.43
N LYS A 27 -6.85 -5.98 2.23
CA LYS A 27 -7.42 -4.63 2.02
C LYS A 27 -8.91 -4.57 2.33
N LYS A 28 -9.66 -5.65 2.05
CA LYS A 28 -11.09 -5.72 2.34
C LYS A 28 -11.36 -5.82 3.85
N VAL A 29 -10.58 -6.64 4.56
CA VAL A 29 -10.74 -6.85 6.02
C VAL A 29 -10.29 -5.61 6.80
N PHE A 30 -9.15 -5.03 6.44
CA PHE A 30 -8.57 -3.88 7.14
C PHE A 30 -8.90 -2.54 6.46
N ARG A 31 -10.06 -2.46 5.79
CA ARG A 31 -10.46 -1.27 5.03
C ARG A 31 -10.66 -0.03 5.91
N GLU A 32 -10.97 -0.24 7.18
CA GLU A 32 -11.18 0.82 8.19
C GLU A 32 -9.89 1.64 8.41
N GLU A 33 -8.71 1.01 8.40
CA GLU A 33 -7.40 1.65 8.68
C GLU A 33 -6.93 2.60 7.55
N TYR A 34 -7.48 2.48 6.34
CA TYR A 34 -7.16 3.39 5.21
C TYR A 34 -7.97 4.69 5.23
N THR A 35 -8.93 4.82 6.14
CA THR A 35 -9.72 6.05 6.31
C THR A 35 -8.99 7.07 7.17
N GLU A 36 -8.02 6.63 7.97
CA GLU A 36 -7.08 7.53 8.62
C GLU A 36 -6.06 7.97 7.56
N GLU A 37 -5.98 9.29 7.36
CA GLU A 37 -4.98 9.91 6.50
C GLU A 37 -3.61 9.31 6.83
N ASP A 38 -2.96 8.73 5.81
CA ASP A 38 -1.57 8.25 5.86
C ASP A 38 -0.78 9.15 6.84
N VAL A 39 -0.09 8.60 7.85
CA VAL A 39 0.72 9.41 8.79
C VAL A 39 1.78 10.29 8.07
N LEU A 40 1.99 10.04 6.77
CA LEU A 40 2.84 10.81 5.85
C LEU A 40 2.08 11.74 4.88
N ALA A 41 0.74 11.72 4.82
CA ALA A 41 -0.09 12.50 3.90
C ALA A 41 0.04 14.01 4.11
N GLY A 42 0.35 14.45 5.33
CA GLY A 42 0.62 15.86 5.65
C GLY A 42 2.01 16.36 5.27
N ARG A 43 2.95 15.49 4.85
CA ARG A 43 4.37 15.86 4.70
C ARG A 43 4.79 16.31 3.30
N ARG A 44 3.87 16.46 2.35
CA ARG A 44 4.21 16.85 0.97
C ARG A 44 4.38 18.34 0.73
N ASN A 45 4.07 19.24 1.67
CA ASN A 45 4.07 20.68 1.42
C ASN A 45 4.72 21.57 2.51
N CYS A 46 5.74 21.10 3.23
CA CYS A 46 6.61 22.03 3.96
C CYS A 46 7.90 22.31 3.18
N SER A 47 7.72 22.84 1.97
CA SER A 47 8.76 23.56 1.24
C SER A 47 8.84 24.97 1.84
N ASN A 48 9.66 25.12 2.88
CA ASN A 48 10.27 26.41 3.22
C ASN A 48 9.32 27.59 3.55
N CYS A 49 8.25 27.37 4.34
CA CYS A 49 7.58 28.47 5.02
C CYS A 49 7.86 28.38 6.52
N GLY A 50 8.48 29.44 7.07
CA GLY A 50 8.84 29.57 8.48
C GLY A 50 7.63 29.63 9.40
N CYS A 51 6.96 28.49 9.59
CA CYS A 51 5.86 28.36 10.54
C CYS A 51 6.42 27.96 11.91
N THR A 52 6.57 28.95 12.80
CA THR A 52 6.96 28.82 14.21
C THR A 52 5.78 28.46 15.13
N SER A 53 4.64 28.03 14.60
CA SER A 53 3.53 27.50 15.40
C SER A 53 2.82 26.33 14.72
N VAL A 54 2.51 25.31 15.51
CA VAL A 54 1.75 24.12 15.10
C VAL A 54 0.30 24.52 14.85
N CYS A 55 -0.20 24.28 13.63
CA CYS A 55 -1.61 24.48 13.30
C CYS A 55 -2.48 23.49 14.09
N LYS A 56 -3.38 24.01 14.94
CA LYS A 56 -4.48 23.23 15.52
C LYS A 56 -5.75 23.43 14.70
N ARG A 57 -6.45 22.33 14.39
CA ARG A 57 -7.78 22.35 13.77
C ARG A 57 -8.77 22.97 14.78
N LYS A 58 -9.50 24.02 14.38
CA LYS A 58 -10.62 24.55 15.17
C LYS A 58 -11.81 23.60 15.01
N GLU A 59 -12.45 23.30 16.14
CA GLU A 59 -13.65 22.45 16.26
C GLU A 59 -14.78 22.90 15.32
#